data_AF-A0A377LU86-F1
#
_entry.id   AF-A0A377LU86-F1
#
_cell.length_a   1.000
_cell.length_b   1.000
_cell.length_c   1.000
_cell.angle_alpha   90.00
_cell.angle_beta   90.00
_cell.angle_gamma   90.00
#
_symmetry.space_group_name_H-M   'P 1'
#
loop_
_entity.id
_entity.type
_entity.pdbx_description
1 polymer ?
#
loop_
_entity_poly.entity_id
_entity_poly.type
_entity_poly.pdbx_seq_one_letter_code
_entity_poly.pdbx_strand_id
1 'polypeptide(L)' 'MVIEAADNITLKTGEFVVEADTTRINSEMVINGGVTQGGGAMSSNGIVVDKHGHTGVKSGGDTSGGPV' A
#
# COMPACT_ATOMS: atom_id res chain seq x y z
N MET A 1 -12.41 1.59 22.34
CA MET A 1 -13.47 0.59 22.09
C MET A 1 -12.86 -0.53 21.26
N VAL A 2 -13.21 -1.78 21.53
CA VAL A 2 -12.74 -2.94 20.76
C VAL A 2 -13.98 -3.66 20.22
N ILE A 3 -13.92 -4.09 18.96
CA ILE A 3 -14.91 -4.98 18.37
C ILE A 3 -14.20 -6.32 18.16
N GLU A 4 -14.68 -7.35 18.85
CA GLU A 4 -14.14 -8.71 18.76
C GLU A 4 -15.16 -9.63 18.09
N ALA A 5 -14.73 -10.37 17.07
CA ALA A 5 -15.52 -11.40 16.44
C ALA A 5 -14.63 -12.62 16.23
N ALA A 6 -15.03 -13.77 16.78
CA ALA A 6 -14.22 -14.99 16.76
C ALA A 6 -13.99 -15.53 15.35
N ASP A 7 -14.97 -15.34 14.45
CA ASP A 7 -14.94 -15.89 13.10
C ASP A 7 -14.67 -14.82 12.05
N ASN A 8 -15.57 -13.83 11.92
CA ASN A 8 -15.44 -12.77 10.93
C ASN A 8 -16.27 -11.52 11.28
N ILE A 9 -15.89 -10.40 10.65
CA ILE A 9 -16.72 -9.21 10.51
C ILE A 9 -16.92 -8.98 9.02
N THR A 10 -18.17 -8.82 8.58
CA THR A 10 -18.50 -8.46 7.20
C THR A 10 -19.29 -7.15 7.16
N LEU A 11 -18.76 -6.14 6.47
CA LEU A 11 -19.40 -4.84 6.28
C LEU A 11 -19.92 -4.72 4.83
N LYS A 12 -21.21 -4.96 4.61
CA LYS A 12 -21.85 -4.79 3.29
C LYS A 12 -22.51 -3.43 3.22
N THR A 13 -21.94 -2.54 2.43
CA THR A 13 -22.37 -1.13 2.32
C THR A 13 -22.11 -0.62 0.90
N GLY A 14 -22.81 0.44 0.50
CA GLY A 14 -22.51 1.17 -0.74
C GLY A 14 -21.21 1.98 -0.65
N GLU A 15 -20.85 2.43 0.56
CA GLU A 15 -19.61 3.15 0.83
C GLU A 15 -19.10 2.80 2.24
N PHE A 16 -17.79 2.56 2.36
CA PHE A 16 -17.10 2.33 3.63
C PHE A 16 -15.95 3.32 3.76
N VAL A 17 -16.03 4.21 4.76
CA VAL A 17 -15.01 5.24 5.05
C VAL A 17 -14.40 4.98 6.42
N VAL A 18 -13.08 5.06 6.52
CA VAL A 18 -12.33 4.96 7.77
C VAL A 18 -11.48 6.21 7.93
N GLU A 19 -11.83 7.05 8.90
CA GLU A 19 -11.06 8.24 9.30
C GLU A 19 -10.33 7.95 10.60
N ALA A 20 -9.00 7.85 10.54
CA ALA A 20 -8.14 7.57 11.68
C ALA A 20 -6.73 8.11 11.44
N ASP A 21 -6.01 8.47 12.51
CA ASP A 21 -4.59 8.87 12.43
C ASP A 21 -3.70 7.73 11.93
N THR A 22 -4.08 6.47 12.21
CA THR A 22 -3.36 5.28 11.76
C THR A 22 -4.31 4.10 11.57
N THR A 23 -4.24 3.49 10.38
CA THR A 23 -4.87 2.21 10.08
C THR A 23 -3.77 1.15 9.96
N ARG A 24 -3.89 0.05 10.71
CA ARG A 24 -2.93 -1.06 10.66
C ARG A 24 -3.61 -2.36 10.25
N ILE A 25 -3.05 -3.01 9.24
CA ILE A 25 -3.49 -4.33 8.74
C ILE A 25 -2.36 -5.31 8.97
N ASN A 26 -2.63 -6.38 9.74
CA ASN A 26 -1.64 -7.42 10.07
C ASN A 26 -1.85 -8.72 9.29
N SER A 27 -2.85 -8.77 8.42
CA SER A 27 -3.21 -9.93 7.61
C SER A 27 -2.91 -9.66 6.13
N GLU A 28 -3.05 -10.69 5.30
CA GLU A 28 -3.12 -10.51 3.86
C GLU A 28 -4.32 -9.63 3.48
N MET A 29 -4.15 -8.88 2.39
CA MET A 29 -5.14 -7.94 1.87
C MET A 29 -5.27 -8.14 0.37
N VAL A 30 -6.51 -8.21 -0.11
CA VAL A 30 -6.84 -8.19 -1.53
C VAL A 30 -7.66 -6.94 -1.81
N ILE A 31 -7.23 -6.14 -2.78
CA ILE A 31 -7.97 -4.96 -3.25
C ILE A 31 -8.32 -5.18 -4.72
N ASN A 32 -9.60 -5.10 -5.04
CA ASN A 32 -10.09 -5.18 -6.41
C ASN A 32 -10.52 -3.78 -6.84
N GLY A 33 -9.99 -3.30 -7.97
CA GLY A 33 -10.22 -1.95 -8.48
C GLY A 33 -9.00 -1.04 -8.34
N GLY A 34 -9.18 0.24 -8.65
CA GLY A 34 -8.12 1.25 -8.56
C GLY A 34 -7.82 1.64 -7.10
N VAL A 35 -6.56 1.94 -6.83
CA VAL A 35 -6.09 2.49 -5.54
C VAL A 35 -5.41 3.81 -5.80
N THR A 36 -5.89 4.86 -5.13
CA THR A 36 -5.22 6.17 -5.09
C THR A 36 -4.58 6.33 -3.74
N GLN A 37 -3.25 6.47 -3.72
CA GLN A 37 -2.48 6.78 -2.52
C GLN A 37 -1.90 8.20 -2.65
N GLY A 38 -1.93 8.95 -1.56
CA GLY A 38 -1.39 10.31 -1.50
C GLY A 38 -1.06 10.73 -0.08
N GLY A 39 -0.61 11.98 0.08
CA GLY A 39 -0.28 12.55 1.39
C GLY A 39 1.01 12.04 2.03
N GLY A 40 1.79 11.19 1.34
CA GLY A 40 3.05 10.64 1.84
C GLY A 40 3.62 9.55 0.95
N ALA A 41 4.70 8.90 1.38
CA ALA A 41 5.34 7.80 0.66
C ALA A 41 4.61 6.47 0.88
N MET A 42 4.30 5.75 -0.19
CA MET A 42 3.95 4.33 -0.13
C MET A 42 5.24 3.51 -0.21
N SER A 43 5.51 2.65 0.76
CA SER A 43 6.67 1.76 0.72
C SER A 43 6.34 0.31 1.02
N SER A 44 7.09 -0.59 0.40
CA SER A 44 7.05 -2.03 0.68
C SER A 44 8.48 -2.54 0.77
N ASN A 45 8.81 -3.20 1.89
CA ASN A 45 10.16 -3.70 2.17
C ASN A 45 11.27 -2.63 1.98
N GLY A 46 10.98 -1.39 2.36
CA GLY A 46 11.91 -0.26 2.24
C GLY A 46 11.99 0.41 0.86
N ILE A 47 11.28 -0.11 -0.15
CA ILE A 47 11.22 0.50 -1.49
C ILE A 47 10.05 1.46 -1.56
N VAL A 48 10.33 2.73 -1.85
CA VAL A 48 9.33 3.79 -1.99
C VAL A 48 8.83 3.82 -3.43
N VAL A 49 7.53 3.56 -3.62
CA VAL A 49 6.93 3.27 -4.92
C VAL A 49 7.14 4.42 -5.91
N ASP A 50 6.93 5.67 -5.50
CA ASP A 50 7.05 6.85 -6.37
C ASP A 50 8.49 7.35 -6.57
N LYS A 51 9.49 6.68 -5.96
CA LYS A 51 10.89 7.15 -5.97
C LYS A 51 11.93 6.07 -6.28
N HIS A 52 11.52 4.84 -6.52
CA HIS A 52 12.46 3.73 -6.70
C HIS A 52 13.13 3.75 -8.08
N GLY A 53 14.42 3.40 -8.10
CA GLY A 53 15.17 3.09 -9.32
C GLY A 53 15.59 1.62 -9.34
N HIS A 54 16.05 1.16 -10.50
CA HIS A 54 16.49 -0.21 -10.75
C HIS A 54 17.94 -0.21 -11.22
N THR A 55 18.79 -1.09 -10.68
CA THR A 55 20.18 -1.27 -11.15
C THR A 55 20.24 -2.26 -12.30
N GLY A 56 21.38 -2.37 -12.98
CA GLY A 56 21.59 -3.40 -14.02
C GLY A 56 20.85 -3.11 -15.32
N VAL A 57 20.54 -1.83 -15.59
CA VAL A 57 19.82 -1.41 -16.80
C VAL A 57 20.67 -1.46 -18.08
N LYS A 58 22.01 -1.42 -17.95
CA LYS A 58 22.99 -1.56 -19.03
C LYS A 58 24.18 -2.39 -18.53
N SER A 59 25.05 -2.84 -19.44
CA SER A 59 26.35 -3.40 -19.05
C SER A 59 27.23 -2.29 -18.46
N GLY A 60 27.76 -2.50 -17.25
CA GLY A 60 28.29 -1.42 -16.40
C GLY A 60 27.28 -0.99 -15.34
N GLY A 61 27.76 -0.42 -14.22
CA GLY A 61 26.98 -0.20 -12.98
C GLY A 61 25.88 0.88 -13.02
N ASP A 62 25.19 1.03 -14.15
CA ASP A 62 24.15 2.05 -14.34
C ASP A 62 22.88 1.74 -13.52
N THR A 63 22.17 2.79 -13.11
CA THR A 63 20.88 2.75 -12.40
C THR A 63 19.83 3.54 -13.18
N SER A 64 18.58 3.09 -13.20
CA SER A 64 17.46 3.81 -13.82
C SER A 64 17.15 5.12 -13.11
N GLY A 65 16.42 6.01 -13.79
CA GLY A 65 15.67 7.07 -13.11
C GLY A 65 14.50 6.50 -12.29
N GLY A 66 13.82 7.39 -11.55
CA GLY A 66 12.58 7.06 -10.85
C GLY A 66 11.38 6.91 -11.80
N PRO A 67 10.20 6.58 -11.26
CA PRO A 67 8.94 6.56 -12.01
C PRO A 67 8.62 7.92 -12.66
N VAL A 68 7.90 7.90 -13.79
CA VAL A 68 7.46 9.08 -14.59
C VAL A 68 5.95 9.18 -14.68
#